data_AF-A0A1H2G5P1-F1
#
_entry.id   AF-A0A1H2G5P1-F1
#
_cell.length_a   1.000
_cell.length_b   1.000
_cell.length_c   1.000
_cell.angle_alpha   90.00
_cell.angle_beta   90.00
_cell.angle_gamma   90.00
#
_symmetry.space_group_name_H-M   'P 1'
#
loop_
_entity.id
_entity.type
_entity.pdbx_description
1 polymer ?
#
loop_
_entity_poly.entity_id
_entity_poly.type
_entity_poly.pdbx_seq_one_letter_code
_entity_poly.pdbx_strand_id
1 'polypeptide(L)'
;MKRAVQLALIADWQKDGLIDEAIAQRLQTADPGRWWLNLLLGLAAWLAALMMISATMGPWVLLVDNIFGLSLYALILLGCAWLMLRSQGLFIEQLALAFSLSGQGMLVFVWADELNPLLNWLQSIAVVGLPLALVMLWVPGSQRHRQLCCLFSLMYGALLLEFGPLLLVYASLLAGLAALGWATRYRWAAHHSAAWLKPMLDATTLFALLLAVYAQQGFWFTLPAEGTADFWMLGYRMSIAALAVLAVGWLFSRELRQWPLAAPVLALALAVLLFKAPALLLAMTLGLLVFYARSWVWCMLCPLFTLLALSEWYYSLQLSLLHKSWLLMLSGSLLLLAYGCWQRWGRATA
;
A
#
# COMPACT_ATOMS: atom_id res chain seq x y z
N MET A 1 33.39 8.10 1.74
CA MET A 1 32.72 8.92 0.71
C MET A 1 31.24 9.18 0.99
N LYS A 2 30.37 8.16 1.12
CA LYS A 2 28.90 8.37 1.35
C LYS A 2 28.56 9.20 2.59
N ARG A 3 29.22 8.95 3.74
CA ARG A 3 28.97 9.68 5.00
C ARG A 3 29.41 11.14 4.94
N ALA A 4 30.51 11.44 4.23
CA ALA A 4 30.98 12.82 4.05
C ALA A 4 30.00 13.64 3.18
N VAL A 5 29.48 13.05 2.11
CA VAL A 5 28.45 13.69 1.25
C VAL A 5 27.15 13.88 2.04
N GLN A 6 26.75 12.91 2.86
CA GLN A 6 25.55 13.01 3.69
C GLN A 6 25.69 14.12 4.75
N LEU A 7 26.84 14.21 5.42
CA LEU A 7 27.12 15.28 6.39
C LEU A 7 27.14 16.66 5.72
N ALA A 8 27.70 16.77 4.51
CA ALA A 8 27.67 18.01 3.73
C ALA A 8 26.24 18.42 3.37
N LEU A 9 25.40 17.48 2.91
CA LEU A 9 23.99 17.74 2.60
C LEU A 9 23.17 18.18 3.82
N ILE A 10 23.40 17.53 4.98
CA ILE A 10 22.73 17.92 6.24
C ILE A 10 23.13 19.34 6.63
N ALA A 11 24.42 19.69 6.50
CA ALA A 11 24.92 21.03 6.80
C ALA A 11 24.32 22.08 5.84
N ASP A 12 24.19 21.77 4.55
CA ASP A 12 23.57 22.67 3.57
C ASP A 12 22.07 22.87 3.87
N TRP A 13 21.32 21.80 4.18
CA TRP A 13 19.91 21.92 4.54
C TRP A 13 19.67 22.67 5.85
N GLN A 14 20.61 22.58 6.81
CA GLN A 14 20.55 23.35 8.04
C GLN A 14 20.81 24.84 7.77
N LYS A 15 21.76 25.17 6.88
CA LYS A 15 22.02 26.55 6.45
C LYS A 15 20.83 27.16 5.73
N ASP A 16 20.12 26.37 4.92
CA ASP A 16 18.94 26.79 4.18
C ASP A 16 17.68 26.88 5.05
N GLY A 17 17.77 26.59 6.37
CA GLY A 17 16.64 26.63 7.29
C GLY A 17 15.57 25.56 7.03
N LEU A 18 15.91 24.50 6.27
CA LEU A 18 15.00 23.42 5.93
C LEU A 18 14.85 22.40 7.06
N ILE A 19 15.84 22.30 7.95
CA ILE A 19 15.84 21.38 9.09
C ILE A 19 16.32 22.08 10.36
N ASP A 20 15.64 21.81 11.48
CA ASP A 20 16.05 22.29 12.80
C ASP A 20 17.27 21.54 13.33
N GLU A 21 17.99 22.15 14.27
CA GLU A 21 19.21 21.60 14.88
C GLU A 21 18.97 20.23 15.54
N ALA A 22 17.79 20.01 16.12
CA ALA A 22 17.38 18.72 16.67
C ALA A 22 17.23 17.62 15.60
N ILE A 23 16.78 17.99 14.39
CA ILE A 23 16.65 17.07 13.25
C ILE A 23 18.02 16.78 12.66
N ALA A 24 18.88 17.80 12.54
CA ALA A 24 20.25 17.65 12.07
C ALA A 24 21.05 16.68 12.97
N GLN A 25 20.97 16.82 14.30
CA GLN A 25 21.63 15.90 15.23
C GLN A 25 21.10 14.46 15.12
N ARG A 26 19.79 14.25 14.92
CA ARG A 26 19.22 12.92 14.68
C ARG A 26 19.72 12.30 13.39
N LEU A 27 19.85 13.07 12.32
CA LEU A 27 20.34 12.58 11.03
C LEU A 27 21.84 12.26 11.06
N GLN A 28 22.61 12.96 11.88
CA GLN A 28 24.04 12.71 12.07
C GLN A 28 24.32 11.47 12.95
N THR A 29 23.45 11.21 13.93
CA THR A 29 23.53 10.06 14.85
C THR A 29 22.86 8.80 14.31
N ALA A 30 21.96 8.92 13.33
CA ALA A 30 21.39 7.80 12.61
C ALA A 30 22.46 7.13 11.73
N ASP A 31 23.28 6.26 12.31
CA ASP A 31 24.06 5.30 11.54
C ASP A 31 23.07 4.23 11.05
N PRO A 32 22.78 4.13 9.73
CA PRO A 32 21.95 3.05 9.24
C PRO A 32 22.74 1.77 9.44
N GLY A 33 22.50 1.09 10.56
CA GLY A 33 23.09 -0.20 10.88
C GLY A 33 23.01 -1.12 9.66
N ARG A 34 24.01 -1.99 9.49
CA ARG A 34 24.10 -2.87 8.32
C ARG A 34 22.77 -3.61 8.13
N TRP A 35 22.22 -3.63 6.91
CA TRP A 35 20.86 -4.11 6.63
C TRP A 35 20.60 -5.54 7.18
N TRP A 36 21.61 -6.41 7.13
CA TRP A 36 21.53 -7.78 7.64
C TRP A 36 21.39 -7.82 9.16
N LEU A 37 22.03 -6.89 9.89
CA LEU A 37 21.94 -6.79 11.34
C LEU A 37 20.55 -6.30 11.75
N ASN A 38 20.00 -5.32 11.01
CA ASN A 38 18.62 -4.87 11.22
C ASN A 38 17.61 -6.00 10.99
N LEU A 39 17.86 -6.85 9.98
CA LEU A 39 17.03 -8.02 9.71
C LEU A 39 17.11 -9.04 10.85
N LEU A 40 18.32 -9.37 11.32
CA LEU A 40 18.51 -10.29 12.46
C LEU A 40 17.89 -9.75 13.75
N LEU A 41 18.06 -8.46 14.06
CA LEU A 41 17.44 -7.81 15.22
C LEU A 41 15.91 -7.85 15.12
N GLY A 42 15.36 -7.62 13.93
CA GLY A 42 13.92 -7.76 13.69
C GLY A 42 13.44 -9.18 13.95
N LEU A 43 14.10 -10.19 13.37
CA LEU A 43 13.76 -11.59 13.61
C LEU A 43 13.87 -11.98 15.10
N ALA A 44 14.92 -11.52 15.78
CA ALA A 44 15.10 -11.76 17.21
C ALA A 44 13.97 -11.12 18.04
N ALA A 45 13.55 -9.90 17.69
CA ALA A 45 12.43 -9.24 18.36
C ALA A 45 11.10 -9.98 18.16
N TRP A 46 10.82 -10.47 16.94
CA TRP A 46 9.63 -11.27 16.65
C TRP A 46 9.66 -12.62 17.39
N LEU A 47 10.80 -13.31 17.43
CA LEU A 47 10.94 -14.55 18.18
C LEU A 47 10.74 -14.31 19.69
N ALA A 48 11.34 -13.25 20.24
CA ALA A 48 11.16 -12.86 21.63
C ALA A 48 9.70 -12.53 21.94
N ALA A 49 9.03 -11.80 21.04
CA ALA A 49 7.61 -11.49 21.16
C ALA A 49 6.75 -12.76 21.23
N LEU A 50 6.96 -13.69 20.29
CA LEU A 50 6.23 -14.95 20.24
C LEU A 50 6.44 -15.79 21.51
N MET A 51 7.69 -15.91 21.97
CA MET A 51 7.98 -16.59 23.23
C MET A 51 7.28 -15.92 24.42
N MET A 52 7.36 -14.60 24.53
CA MET A 52 6.73 -13.87 25.65
C MET A 52 5.20 -13.96 25.63
N ILE A 53 4.58 -13.86 24.44
CA ILE A 53 3.13 -14.03 24.27
C ILE A 53 2.75 -15.48 24.62
N SER A 54 3.43 -16.49 24.07
CA SER A 54 3.11 -17.90 24.35
C SER A 54 3.26 -18.27 25.84
N ALA A 55 4.31 -17.77 26.50
CA ALA A 55 4.60 -18.03 27.91
C ALA A 55 3.58 -17.39 28.85
N THR A 56 2.98 -16.27 28.44
CA THR A 56 1.99 -15.54 29.26
C THR A 56 0.55 -15.90 28.91
N MET A 57 0.26 -16.18 27.64
CA MET A 57 -1.09 -16.51 27.14
C MET A 57 -1.59 -17.84 27.72
N GLY A 58 -0.76 -18.88 27.76
CA GLY A 58 -1.17 -20.19 28.29
C GLY A 58 -1.69 -20.15 29.73
N PRO A 59 -0.88 -19.67 30.70
CA PRO A 59 -1.33 -19.47 32.07
C PRO A 59 -2.54 -18.53 32.18
N TRP A 60 -2.60 -17.47 31.36
CA TRP A 60 -3.71 -16.53 31.39
C TRP A 60 -5.03 -17.16 30.99
N VAL A 61 -5.05 -17.92 29.89
CA VAL A 61 -6.24 -18.64 29.41
C VAL A 61 -6.70 -19.67 30.44
N LEU A 62 -5.78 -20.36 31.12
CA LEU A 62 -6.11 -21.33 32.17
C LEU A 62 -6.71 -20.67 33.43
N LEU A 63 -6.27 -19.46 33.77
CA LEU A 63 -6.73 -18.74 34.96
C LEU A 63 -8.00 -17.94 34.72
N VAL A 64 -8.18 -17.40 33.52
CA VAL A 64 -9.28 -16.49 33.17
C VAL A 64 -9.83 -16.84 31.79
N ASP A 65 -10.68 -17.87 31.74
CA ASP A 65 -11.38 -18.29 30.52
C ASP A 65 -12.71 -17.56 30.36
N ASN A 66 -12.66 -16.23 30.29
CA ASN A 66 -13.82 -15.42 29.96
C ASN A 66 -13.43 -14.23 29.06
N ILE A 67 -14.43 -13.71 28.34
CA ILE A 67 -14.27 -12.58 27.41
C ILE A 67 -13.56 -11.37 28.04
N PHE A 68 -13.88 -11.06 29.30
CA PHE A 68 -13.30 -9.94 30.02
C PHE A 68 -11.81 -10.15 30.32
N GLY A 69 -11.41 -11.36 30.70
CA GLY A 69 -10.05 -11.76 30.97
C GLY A 69 -9.17 -11.70 29.72
N LEU A 70 -9.65 -12.28 28.62
CA LEU A 70 -8.93 -12.24 27.35
C LEU A 70 -8.84 -10.81 26.80
N SER A 71 -9.91 -10.01 26.97
CA SER A 71 -9.89 -8.58 26.63
C SER A 71 -8.88 -7.81 27.47
N LEU A 72 -8.80 -8.08 28.78
CA LEU A 72 -7.83 -7.44 29.67
C LEU A 72 -6.39 -7.77 29.26
N TYR A 73 -6.09 -9.04 28.95
CA TYR A 73 -4.77 -9.43 28.45
C TYR A 73 -4.41 -8.70 27.17
N ALA A 74 -5.33 -8.63 26.22
CA ALA A 74 -5.11 -7.93 24.98
C ALA A 74 -4.87 -6.42 25.19
N LEU A 75 -5.62 -5.79 26.11
CA LEU A 75 -5.39 -4.39 26.51
C LEU A 75 -4.03 -4.20 27.19
N ILE A 76 -3.55 -5.15 28.00
CA ILE A 76 -2.19 -5.12 28.58
C ILE A 76 -1.15 -5.14 27.46
N LEU A 77 -1.28 -6.04 26.47
CA LEU A 77 -0.37 -6.08 25.32
C LEU A 77 -0.36 -4.76 24.54
N LEU A 78 -1.53 -4.17 24.29
CA LEU A 78 -1.65 -2.87 23.63
C LEU A 78 -1.03 -1.73 24.46
N GLY A 79 -1.21 -1.76 25.78
CA GLY A 79 -0.58 -0.82 26.71
C GLY A 79 0.95 -0.92 26.69
N CYS A 80 1.49 -2.14 26.73
CA CYS A 80 2.93 -2.38 26.59
C CYS A 80 3.44 -1.89 25.22
N ALA A 81 2.74 -2.19 24.14
CA ALA A 81 3.08 -1.71 22.81
C ALA A 81 3.13 -0.18 22.75
N TRP A 82 2.13 0.49 23.32
CA TRP A 82 2.06 1.96 23.37
C TRP A 82 3.24 2.59 24.11
N LEU A 83 3.64 2.02 25.25
CA LEU A 83 4.82 2.48 26.00
C LEU A 83 6.10 2.27 25.19
N MET A 84 6.26 1.10 24.56
CA MET A 84 7.46 0.73 23.82
C MET A 84 7.61 1.52 22.50
N LEU A 85 6.50 1.88 21.83
CA LEU A 85 6.51 2.68 20.60
C LEU A 85 7.07 4.10 20.80
N ARG A 86 7.15 4.59 22.04
CA ARG A 86 7.77 5.87 22.40
C ARG A 86 9.29 5.78 22.59
N SER A 87 9.82 4.57 22.74
CA SER A 87 11.24 4.34 22.95
C SER A 87 12.01 4.32 21.62
N GLN A 88 13.33 4.51 21.70
CA GLN A 88 14.20 4.45 20.53
C GLN A 88 14.90 3.08 20.48
N GLY A 89 14.95 2.48 19.30
CA GLY A 89 15.69 1.24 19.07
C GLY A 89 14.92 0.27 18.17
N LEU A 90 15.62 -0.28 17.17
CA LEU A 90 14.98 -1.15 16.17
C LEU A 90 14.41 -2.43 16.80
N PHE A 91 15.10 -3.03 17.76
CA PHE A 91 14.60 -4.20 18.48
C PHE A 91 13.31 -3.89 19.23
N ILE A 92 13.30 -2.80 20.01
CA ILE A 92 12.13 -2.41 20.80
C ILE A 92 10.96 -2.03 19.89
N GLU A 93 11.21 -1.35 18.77
CA GLU A 93 10.19 -1.04 17.78
C GLU A 93 9.52 -2.28 17.19
N GLN A 94 10.31 -3.31 16.84
CA GLN A 94 9.78 -4.58 16.31
C GLN A 94 9.03 -5.39 17.37
N LEU A 95 9.52 -5.38 18.61
CA LEU A 95 8.83 -6.02 19.74
C LEU A 95 7.50 -5.30 20.05
N ALA A 96 7.50 -3.97 20.04
CA ALA A 96 6.30 -3.15 20.22
C ALA A 96 5.28 -3.39 19.10
N LEU A 97 5.74 -3.54 17.86
CA LEU A 97 4.89 -3.88 16.74
C LEU A 97 4.23 -5.24 16.95
N ALA A 98 4.99 -6.28 17.30
CA ALA A 98 4.45 -7.61 17.55
C ALA A 98 3.41 -7.60 18.68
N PHE A 99 3.66 -6.83 19.75
CA PHE A 99 2.74 -6.65 20.87
C PHE A 99 1.47 -5.93 20.44
N SER A 100 1.59 -4.88 19.63
CA SER A 100 0.44 -4.16 19.08
C SER A 100 -0.42 -5.08 18.21
N LEU A 101 0.19 -5.85 17.31
CA LEU A 101 -0.54 -6.74 16.41
C LEU A 101 -1.20 -7.90 17.15
N SER A 102 -0.53 -8.46 18.15
CA SER A 102 -1.08 -9.56 18.95
C SER A 102 -2.22 -9.09 19.84
N GLY A 103 -2.08 -7.92 20.49
CA GLY A 103 -3.17 -7.30 21.25
C GLY A 103 -4.37 -6.94 20.35
N GLN A 104 -4.11 -6.42 19.14
CA GLN A 104 -5.18 -6.14 18.17
C GLN A 104 -5.88 -7.42 17.71
N GLY A 105 -5.12 -8.43 17.29
CA GLY A 105 -5.66 -9.70 16.83
C GLY A 105 -6.46 -10.43 17.91
N MET A 106 -5.99 -10.40 19.16
CA MET A 106 -6.70 -11.01 20.28
C MET A 106 -8.03 -10.31 20.58
N LEU A 107 -8.05 -8.97 20.64
CA LEU A 107 -9.31 -8.23 20.82
C LEU A 107 -10.29 -8.49 19.68
N VAL A 108 -9.80 -8.46 18.44
CA VAL A 108 -10.62 -8.75 17.26
C VAL A 108 -11.18 -10.16 17.33
N PHE A 109 -10.37 -11.16 17.64
CA PHE A 109 -10.82 -12.56 17.73
C PHE A 109 -11.91 -12.75 18.78
N VAL A 110 -11.67 -12.27 20.01
CA VAL A 110 -12.59 -12.44 21.14
C VAL A 110 -13.93 -11.76 20.89
N TRP A 111 -13.92 -10.50 20.44
CA TRP A 111 -15.16 -9.76 20.21
C TRP A 111 -15.83 -10.12 18.88
N ALA A 112 -15.08 -10.60 17.88
CA ALA A 112 -15.68 -11.10 16.66
C ALA A 112 -16.51 -12.37 16.91
N ASP A 113 -16.07 -13.24 17.82
CA ASP A 113 -16.81 -14.44 18.22
C ASP A 113 -18.13 -14.10 18.92
N GLU A 114 -18.09 -13.15 19.84
CA GLU A 114 -19.30 -12.66 20.53
C GLU A 114 -20.30 -11.99 19.58
N LEU A 115 -19.82 -11.29 18.54
CA LEU A 115 -20.67 -10.62 17.56
C LEU A 115 -21.13 -11.53 16.41
N ASN A 116 -20.51 -12.70 16.23
CA ASN A 116 -20.81 -13.66 15.16
C ASN A 116 -22.28 -14.15 15.12
N PRO A 117 -23.01 -14.29 16.24
CA PRO A 117 -24.44 -14.62 16.18
C PRO A 117 -25.29 -13.51 15.55
N LEU A 118 -24.82 -12.25 15.57
CA LEU A 118 -25.54 -11.08 15.06
C LEU A 118 -25.09 -10.67 13.65
N LEU A 119 -23.82 -10.94 13.33
CA LEU A 119 -23.14 -10.51 12.11
C LEU A 119 -22.36 -11.70 11.53
N ASN A 120 -22.13 -11.74 10.21
CA ASN A 120 -21.26 -12.77 9.64
C ASN A 120 -19.83 -12.65 10.23
N TRP A 121 -19.12 -13.77 10.43
CA TRP A 121 -17.76 -13.80 10.99
C TRP A 121 -16.81 -12.73 10.42
N LEU A 122 -16.79 -12.54 9.09
CA LEU A 122 -15.95 -11.53 8.43
C LEU A 122 -16.36 -10.08 8.78
N GLN A 123 -17.67 -9.82 8.88
CA GLN A 123 -18.18 -8.52 9.31
C GLN A 123 -17.85 -8.27 10.78
N SER A 124 -17.98 -9.28 11.65
CA SER A 124 -17.63 -9.17 13.08
C SER A 124 -16.16 -8.80 13.27
N ILE A 125 -15.26 -9.46 12.54
CA ILE A 125 -13.82 -9.11 12.49
C ILE A 125 -13.64 -7.64 12.11
N ALA A 126 -14.36 -7.18 11.10
CA ALA A 126 -14.19 -5.85 10.54
C ALA A 126 -14.79 -4.75 11.43
N VAL A 127 -15.94 -4.98 12.06
CA VAL A 127 -16.60 -4.07 13.00
C VAL A 127 -15.73 -3.80 14.23
N VAL A 128 -15.03 -4.81 14.74
CA VAL A 128 -14.11 -4.66 15.88
C VAL A 128 -12.74 -4.14 15.42
N GLY A 129 -12.22 -4.71 14.33
CA GLY A 129 -10.88 -4.44 13.84
C GLY A 129 -10.70 -3.02 13.31
N LEU A 130 -11.68 -2.48 12.60
CA LEU A 130 -11.61 -1.14 12.01
C LEU A 130 -11.40 -0.04 13.07
N PRO A 131 -12.26 0.12 14.09
CA PRO A 131 -12.07 1.17 15.09
C PRO A 131 -10.75 0.97 15.85
N LEU A 132 -10.37 -0.27 16.13
CA LEU A 132 -9.12 -0.56 16.82
C LEU A 132 -7.88 -0.18 15.99
N ALA A 133 -7.86 -0.53 14.71
CA ALA A 133 -6.78 -0.16 13.79
C ALA A 133 -6.71 1.36 13.58
N LEU A 134 -7.87 2.05 13.54
CA LEU A 134 -7.93 3.50 13.48
C LEU A 134 -7.39 4.14 14.75
N VAL A 135 -7.76 3.67 15.95
CA VAL A 135 -7.21 4.17 17.22
C VAL A 135 -5.70 3.97 17.26
N MET A 136 -5.22 2.79 16.88
CA MET A 136 -3.78 2.49 16.84
C MET A 136 -3.03 3.29 15.76
N LEU A 137 -3.69 3.68 14.67
CA LEU A 137 -3.09 4.56 13.66
C LEU A 137 -2.72 5.93 14.23
N TRP A 138 -3.51 6.45 15.18
CA TRP A 138 -3.27 7.75 15.83
C TRP A 138 -2.23 7.71 16.95
N VAL A 139 -1.83 6.52 17.40
CA VAL A 139 -0.79 6.37 18.42
C VAL A 139 0.55 6.91 17.91
N PRO A 140 1.31 7.67 18.73
CA PRO A 140 2.68 8.04 18.39
C PRO A 140 3.52 6.76 18.29
N GLY A 141 4.04 6.50 17.09
CA GLY A 141 4.79 5.28 16.79
C GLY A 141 5.60 5.45 15.51
N SER A 142 6.29 4.38 15.13
CA SER A 142 7.11 4.39 13.92
C SER A 142 6.29 4.40 12.64
N GLN A 143 6.94 4.74 11.51
CA GLN A 143 6.29 4.71 10.20
C GLN A 143 5.75 3.33 9.84
N ARG A 144 6.45 2.25 10.22
CA ARG A 144 6.02 0.86 9.94
C ARG A 144 4.76 0.49 10.71
N HIS A 145 4.68 0.87 11.98
CA HIS A 145 3.49 0.64 12.80
C HIS A 145 2.27 1.34 12.20
N ARG A 146 2.40 2.61 11.82
CA ARG A 146 1.32 3.35 11.15
C ARG A 146 0.94 2.77 9.80
N GLN A 147 1.91 2.36 8.99
CA GLN A 147 1.65 1.71 7.72
C GLN A 147 0.82 0.44 7.89
N LEU A 148 1.17 -0.39 8.88
CA LEU A 148 0.42 -1.62 9.18
C LEU A 148 -0.97 -1.33 9.73
N CYS A 149 -1.12 -0.39 10.67
CA CYS A 149 -2.44 0.00 11.18
C CYS A 149 -3.32 0.59 10.08
N CYS A 150 -2.76 1.38 9.16
CA CYS A 150 -3.47 1.88 7.99
C CYS A 150 -3.86 0.73 7.05
N LEU A 151 -2.95 -0.22 6.78
CA LEU A 151 -3.25 -1.39 5.96
C LEU A 151 -4.38 -2.23 6.56
N PHE A 152 -4.37 -2.48 7.87
CA PHE A 152 -5.46 -3.17 8.56
C PHE A 152 -6.76 -2.37 8.50
N SER A 153 -6.71 -1.05 8.67
CA SER A 153 -7.91 -0.20 8.54
C SER A 153 -8.52 -0.31 7.15
N LEU A 154 -7.69 -0.31 6.09
CA LEU A 154 -8.16 -0.49 4.71
C LEU A 154 -8.72 -1.90 4.47
N MET A 155 -8.07 -2.92 5.04
CA MET A 155 -8.51 -4.31 4.97
C MET A 155 -9.85 -4.52 5.67
N TYR A 156 -10.02 -4.02 6.90
CA TYR A 156 -11.29 -4.09 7.62
C TYR A 156 -12.37 -3.26 6.91
N GLY A 157 -12.02 -2.11 6.34
CA GLY A 157 -12.92 -1.35 5.48
C GLY A 157 -13.42 -2.17 4.29
N ALA A 158 -12.54 -2.88 3.60
CA ALA A 158 -12.92 -3.79 2.51
C ALA A 158 -13.81 -4.94 2.98
N LEU A 159 -13.53 -5.53 4.15
CA LEU A 159 -14.35 -6.61 4.71
C LEU A 159 -15.77 -6.13 5.08
N LEU A 160 -15.92 -4.90 5.60
CA LEU A 160 -17.24 -4.31 5.88
C LEU A 160 -18.08 -4.05 4.62
N LEU A 161 -17.43 -3.69 3.51
CA LEU A 161 -18.12 -3.45 2.24
C LEU A 161 -18.55 -4.74 1.55
N GLU A 162 -18.14 -5.89 2.09
CA GLU A 162 -18.39 -7.24 1.58
C GLU A 162 -17.96 -7.44 0.11
N PHE A 163 -18.26 -8.61 -0.42
CA PHE A 163 -18.03 -8.94 -1.83
C PHE A 163 -19.14 -8.31 -2.70
N GLY A 164 -19.07 -7.00 -2.89
CA GLY A 164 -20.12 -6.25 -3.58
C GLY A 164 -19.63 -5.09 -4.45
N PRO A 165 -20.54 -4.39 -5.14
CA PRO A 165 -20.20 -3.26 -5.99
C PRO A 165 -19.50 -2.12 -5.25
N LEU A 166 -19.80 -1.94 -3.96
CA LEU A 166 -19.14 -0.97 -3.11
C LEU A 166 -17.64 -1.24 -2.98
N LEU A 167 -17.21 -2.50 -3.01
CA LEU A 167 -15.80 -2.87 -2.98
C LEU A 167 -15.05 -2.41 -4.24
N LEU A 168 -15.71 -2.43 -5.41
CA LEU A 168 -15.13 -1.91 -6.65
C LEU A 168 -15.04 -0.38 -6.66
N VAL A 169 -16.05 0.30 -6.11
CA VAL A 169 -16.00 1.75 -5.88
C VAL A 169 -14.87 2.09 -4.92
N TYR A 170 -14.74 1.33 -3.83
CA TYR A 170 -13.66 1.47 -2.87
C TYR A 170 -12.28 1.25 -3.51
N ALA A 171 -12.12 0.20 -4.32
CA ALA A 171 -10.90 -0.06 -5.09
C ALA A 171 -10.54 1.09 -6.03
N SER A 172 -11.52 1.62 -6.76
CA SER A 172 -11.34 2.77 -7.65
C SER A 172 -10.90 4.02 -6.87
N LEU A 173 -11.53 4.26 -5.73
CA LEU A 173 -11.23 5.40 -4.86
C LEU A 173 -9.81 5.29 -4.29
N LEU A 174 -9.40 4.13 -3.79
CA LEU A 174 -8.05 3.91 -3.28
C LEU A 174 -6.99 4.03 -4.39
N ALA A 175 -7.28 3.52 -5.59
CA ALA A 175 -6.41 3.71 -6.76
C ALA A 175 -6.25 5.21 -7.09
N GLY A 176 -7.34 5.98 -7.07
CA GLY A 176 -7.34 7.43 -7.24
C GLY A 176 -6.51 8.15 -6.19
N LEU A 177 -6.72 7.82 -4.90
CA LEU A 177 -5.96 8.40 -3.80
C LEU A 177 -4.47 8.07 -3.86
N ALA A 178 -4.12 6.82 -4.19
CA ALA A 178 -2.73 6.42 -4.40
C ALA A 178 -2.09 7.22 -5.55
N ALA A 179 -2.76 7.30 -6.70
CA ALA A 179 -2.27 8.03 -7.86
C ALA A 179 -2.07 9.52 -7.54
N LEU A 180 -3.07 10.17 -6.94
CA LEU A 180 -2.99 11.57 -6.53
C LEU A 180 -1.90 11.81 -5.47
N GLY A 181 -1.77 10.91 -4.49
CA GLY A 181 -0.76 11.01 -3.45
C GLY A 181 0.65 10.96 -4.01
N TRP A 182 0.92 10.07 -4.97
CA TRP A 182 2.22 9.98 -5.66
C TRP A 182 2.46 11.14 -6.60
N ALA A 183 1.46 11.55 -7.40
CA ALA A 183 1.55 12.72 -8.28
C ALA A 183 1.88 14.00 -7.49
N THR A 184 1.30 14.15 -6.29
CA THR A 184 1.50 15.33 -5.45
C THR A 184 2.63 15.20 -4.43
N ARG A 185 3.43 14.11 -4.48
CA ARG A 185 4.52 13.86 -3.51
C ARG A 185 5.45 15.05 -3.31
N TYR A 186 5.82 15.71 -4.40
CA TYR A 186 6.72 16.86 -4.36
C TYR A 186 6.18 18.03 -3.51
N ARG A 187 4.86 18.14 -3.33
CA ARG A 187 4.24 19.18 -2.50
C ARG A 187 4.31 18.84 -1.02
N TRP A 188 3.95 17.61 -0.64
CA TRP A 188 3.79 17.26 0.78
C TRP A 188 5.02 16.61 1.40
N ALA A 189 5.99 16.11 0.62
CA ALA A 189 7.15 15.39 1.14
C ALA A 189 8.04 16.22 2.08
N ALA A 190 8.04 17.55 1.95
CA ALA A 190 8.80 18.46 2.80
C ALA A 190 8.02 18.95 4.04
N HIS A 191 6.69 18.72 4.10
CA HIS A 191 5.89 19.16 5.24
C HIS A 191 6.08 18.23 6.45
N HIS A 192 5.89 18.78 7.66
CA HIS A 192 5.88 17.99 8.91
C HIS A 192 4.84 16.84 8.88
N SER A 193 3.75 17.00 8.13
CA SER A 193 2.73 15.97 7.92
C SER A 193 3.21 14.78 7.08
N ALA A 194 4.37 14.85 6.41
CA ALA A 194 4.93 13.76 5.62
C ALA A 194 5.11 12.47 6.43
N ALA A 195 5.38 12.59 7.74
CA ALA A 195 5.49 11.44 8.65
C ALA A 195 4.20 10.62 8.78
N TRP A 196 3.04 11.22 8.47
CA TRP A 196 1.73 10.57 8.48
C TRP A 196 1.27 10.19 7.07
N LEU A 197 1.44 11.10 6.12
CA LEU A 197 1.00 10.90 4.74
C LEU A 197 1.77 9.77 4.04
N LYS A 198 3.07 9.65 4.31
CA LYS A 198 3.90 8.62 3.68
C LYS A 198 3.44 7.18 3.99
N PRO A 199 3.30 6.75 5.26
CA PRO A 199 2.85 5.40 5.56
C PRO A 199 1.41 5.15 5.10
N MET A 200 0.53 6.15 5.16
CA MET A 200 -0.84 6.04 4.64
C MET A 200 -0.85 5.83 3.12
N LEU A 201 -0.03 6.59 2.38
CA LEU A 201 0.11 6.43 0.94
C LEU A 201 0.68 5.06 0.57
N ASP A 202 1.68 4.58 1.31
CA ASP A 202 2.27 3.26 1.10
C ASP A 202 1.24 2.15 1.33
N ALA A 203 0.48 2.21 2.44
CA ALA A 203 -0.59 1.27 2.71
C ALA A 203 -1.70 1.32 1.64
N THR A 204 -2.12 2.53 1.25
CA THR A 204 -3.15 2.75 0.21
C THR A 204 -2.70 2.20 -1.14
N THR A 205 -1.44 2.42 -1.52
CA THR A 205 -0.88 1.91 -2.78
C THR A 205 -0.82 0.38 -2.77
N LEU A 206 -0.35 -0.22 -1.67
CA LEU A 206 -0.29 -1.67 -1.52
C LEU A 206 -1.68 -2.27 -1.64
N PHE A 207 -2.63 -1.72 -0.88
CA PHE A 207 -3.97 -2.25 -0.81
C PHE A 207 -4.74 -2.05 -2.12
N ALA A 208 -4.57 -0.91 -2.80
CA ALA A 208 -5.16 -0.69 -4.13
C ALA A 208 -4.66 -1.71 -5.16
N LEU A 209 -3.36 -2.04 -5.16
CA LEU A 209 -2.79 -3.05 -6.05
C LEU A 209 -3.31 -4.46 -5.73
N LEU A 210 -3.33 -4.84 -4.45
CA LEU A 210 -3.89 -6.13 -4.01
C LEU A 210 -5.37 -6.25 -4.38
N LEU A 211 -6.15 -5.19 -4.15
CA LEU A 211 -7.58 -5.19 -4.43
C LEU A 211 -7.86 -5.22 -5.95
N ALA A 212 -6.99 -4.62 -6.77
CA ALA A 212 -7.10 -4.74 -8.22
C ALA A 212 -6.83 -6.16 -8.73
N VAL A 213 -5.82 -6.85 -8.18
CA VAL A 213 -5.57 -8.26 -8.47
C VAL A 213 -6.76 -9.12 -8.04
N TYR A 214 -7.27 -8.87 -6.82
CA TYR A 214 -8.45 -9.56 -6.29
C TYR A 214 -9.70 -9.35 -7.15
N ALA A 215 -10.02 -8.10 -7.52
CA ALA A 215 -11.16 -7.75 -8.36
C ALA A 215 -11.09 -8.40 -9.75
N GLN A 216 -9.89 -8.67 -10.26
CA GLN A 216 -9.69 -9.38 -11.52
C GLN A 216 -9.98 -10.88 -11.42
N GLN A 217 -9.68 -11.52 -10.28
CA GLN A 217 -9.90 -12.96 -10.06
C GLN A 217 -11.33 -13.31 -9.67
N GLY A 218 -11.89 -12.61 -8.68
CA GLY A 218 -12.90 -13.21 -7.80
C GLY A 218 -14.28 -12.56 -7.84
N PHE A 219 -14.45 -11.41 -8.50
CA PHE A 219 -15.70 -10.64 -8.40
C PHE A 219 -16.93 -11.37 -8.97
N TRP A 220 -16.73 -12.30 -9.90
CA TRP A 220 -17.82 -13.03 -10.56
C TRP A 220 -18.50 -14.08 -9.69
N PHE A 221 -17.83 -14.59 -8.65
CA PHE A 221 -18.36 -15.72 -7.87
C PHE A 221 -19.38 -15.32 -6.78
N THR A 222 -19.52 -14.02 -6.48
CA THR A 222 -20.23 -13.57 -5.28
C THR A 222 -21.47 -12.73 -5.54
N LEU A 223 -21.76 -12.34 -6.79
CA LEU A 223 -22.91 -11.49 -7.10
C LEU A 223 -24.14 -12.30 -7.55
N PRO A 224 -25.33 -12.10 -6.93
CA PRO A 224 -26.53 -12.89 -7.22
C PRO A 224 -27.20 -12.65 -8.59
N ALA A 225 -26.63 -11.86 -9.51
CA ALA A 225 -27.24 -11.58 -10.81
C ALA A 225 -26.19 -11.21 -11.87
N GLU A 226 -26.18 -11.94 -12.98
CA GLU A 226 -25.18 -11.78 -14.06
C GLU A 226 -25.15 -10.36 -14.64
N GLY A 227 -26.31 -9.70 -14.77
CA GLY A 227 -26.40 -8.36 -15.39
C GLY A 227 -25.92 -7.19 -14.52
N THR A 228 -26.03 -7.27 -13.19
CA THR A 228 -25.56 -6.17 -12.31
C THR A 228 -24.06 -6.23 -12.11
N ALA A 229 -23.47 -7.43 -12.03
CA ALA A 229 -22.03 -7.63 -11.93
C ALA A 229 -21.26 -7.02 -13.11
N ASP A 230 -21.76 -7.25 -14.32
CA ASP A 230 -21.17 -6.70 -15.56
C ASP A 230 -21.10 -5.17 -15.54
N PHE A 231 -22.18 -4.51 -15.11
CA PHE A 231 -22.24 -3.05 -15.04
C PHE A 231 -21.20 -2.47 -14.07
N TRP A 232 -21.08 -3.04 -12.87
CA TRP A 232 -20.14 -2.54 -11.87
C TRP A 232 -18.68 -2.83 -12.26
N MET A 233 -18.41 -4.00 -12.86
CA MET A 233 -17.10 -4.31 -13.41
C MET A 233 -16.73 -3.40 -14.58
N LEU A 234 -17.70 -3.05 -15.44
CA LEU A 234 -17.49 -2.06 -16.49
C LEU A 234 -17.14 -0.70 -15.90
N GLY A 235 -17.88 -0.25 -14.89
CA GLY A 235 -17.61 1.00 -14.17
C GLY A 235 -16.21 1.02 -13.55
N TYR A 236 -15.79 -0.08 -12.93
CA TYR A 236 -14.43 -0.25 -12.40
C TYR A 236 -13.35 -0.20 -13.50
N ARG A 237 -13.53 -0.91 -14.61
CA ARG A 237 -12.57 -0.87 -15.72
C ARG A 237 -12.46 0.53 -16.33
N MET A 238 -13.60 1.22 -16.49
CA MET A 238 -13.64 2.60 -16.97
C MET A 238 -12.96 3.57 -16.00
N SER A 239 -13.14 3.41 -14.68
CA SER A 239 -12.50 4.28 -13.68
C SER A 239 -10.97 4.13 -13.69
N ILE A 240 -10.46 2.90 -13.78
CA ILE A 240 -9.01 2.62 -13.87
C ILE A 240 -8.44 3.09 -15.22
N ALA A 241 -9.16 2.91 -16.32
CA ALA A 241 -8.77 3.43 -17.63
C ALA A 241 -8.70 4.96 -17.65
N ALA A 242 -9.72 5.64 -17.12
CA ALA A 242 -9.73 7.09 -16.99
C ALA A 242 -8.58 7.57 -16.11
N LEU A 243 -8.32 6.90 -14.99
CA LEU A 243 -7.20 7.21 -14.10
C LEU A 243 -5.85 7.09 -14.82
N ALA A 244 -5.65 6.05 -15.65
CA ALA A 244 -4.43 5.88 -16.44
C ALA A 244 -4.22 7.03 -17.43
N VAL A 245 -5.27 7.39 -18.19
CA VAL A 245 -5.23 8.49 -19.17
C VAL A 245 -4.96 9.82 -18.47
N LEU A 246 -5.66 10.11 -17.37
CA LEU A 246 -5.48 11.35 -16.60
C LEU A 246 -4.10 11.44 -15.96
N ALA A 247 -3.59 10.35 -15.38
CA ALA A 247 -2.27 10.31 -14.75
C ALA A 247 -1.14 10.53 -15.77
N VAL A 248 -1.19 9.84 -16.91
CA VAL A 248 -0.19 10.01 -17.98
C VAL A 248 -0.30 11.39 -18.61
N GLY A 249 -1.52 11.86 -18.92
CA GLY A 249 -1.74 13.21 -19.45
C GLY A 249 -1.22 14.29 -18.51
N TRP A 250 -1.49 14.16 -17.20
CA TRP A 250 -0.98 15.07 -16.17
C TRP A 250 0.55 15.06 -16.11
N LEU A 251 1.17 13.88 -16.08
CA LEU A 251 2.62 13.73 -15.99
C LEU A 251 3.34 14.38 -17.18
N PHE A 252 2.86 14.13 -18.40
CA PHE A 252 3.44 14.67 -19.61
C PHE A 252 3.17 16.17 -19.78
N SER A 253 2.01 16.67 -19.33
CA SER A 253 1.72 18.11 -19.37
C SER A 253 2.72 18.93 -18.55
N ARG A 254 3.35 18.32 -17.53
CA ARG A 254 4.34 18.99 -16.68
C ARG A 254 5.77 18.83 -17.16
N GLU A 255 6.17 17.62 -17.50
CA GLU A 255 7.59 17.31 -17.78
C GLU A 255 7.91 17.35 -19.27
N LEU A 256 6.94 17.09 -20.14
CA LEU A 256 7.13 16.89 -21.58
C LEU A 256 6.20 17.82 -22.38
N ARG A 257 6.35 19.13 -22.13
CA ARG A 257 5.54 20.22 -22.72
C ARG A 257 5.46 20.20 -24.25
N GLN A 258 6.41 19.53 -24.91
CA GLN A 258 6.49 19.46 -26.36
C GLN A 258 5.41 18.53 -26.98
N TRP A 259 4.83 17.58 -26.23
CA TRP A 259 3.91 16.55 -26.77
C TRP A 259 2.65 16.36 -25.90
N PRO A 260 1.83 17.41 -25.64
CA PRO A 260 0.75 17.32 -24.66
C PRO A 260 -0.38 16.35 -25.07
N LEU A 261 -0.59 16.14 -26.38
CA LEU A 261 -1.68 15.29 -26.90
C LEU A 261 -1.27 13.86 -27.20
N ALA A 262 -0.01 13.60 -27.55
CA ALA A 262 0.43 12.26 -27.94
C ALA A 262 0.44 11.28 -26.75
N ALA A 263 0.81 11.75 -25.56
CA ALA A 263 0.85 10.95 -24.35
C ALA A 263 -0.53 10.47 -23.87
N PRO A 264 -1.57 11.33 -23.75
CA PRO A 264 -2.91 10.85 -23.42
C PRO A 264 -3.50 9.97 -24.52
N VAL A 265 -3.18 10.19 -25.79
CA VAL A 265 -3.60 9.29 -26.89
C VAL A 265 -2.95 7.91 -26.74
N LEU A 266 -1.66 7.85 -26.42
CA LEU A 266 -0.96 6.59 -26.15
C LEU A 266 -1.55 5.87 -24.93
N ALA A 267 -1.81 6.61 -23.84
CA ALA A 267 -2.42 6.08 -22.64
C ALA A 267 -3.83 5.55 -22.91
N LEU A 268 -4.62 6.26 -23.74
CA LEU A 268 -5.94 5.82 -24.17
C LEU A 268 -5.85 4.54 -25.00
N ALA A 269 -4.92 4.46 -25.95
CA ALA A 269 -4.70 3.25 -26.74
C ALA A 269 -4.31 2.05 -25.85
N LEU A 270 -3.41 2.25 -24.88
CA LEU A 270 -3.07 1.23 -23.88
C LEU A 270 -4.27 0.86 -23.00
N ALA A 271 -5.06 1.83 -22.56
CA ALA A 271 -6.24 1.58 -21.74
C ALA A 271 -7.30 0.78 -22.51
N VAL A 272 -7.47 1.02 -23.81
CA VAL A 272 -8.35 0.23 -24.68
C VAL A 272 -7.83 -1.20 -24.84
N LEU A 273 -6.54 -1.38 -25.12
CA LEU A 273 -5.92 -2.71 -25.27
C LEU A 273 -5.98 -3.52 -23.97
N LEU A 274 -5.74 -2.87 -22.84
CA LEU A 274 -5.69 -3.48 -21.51
C LEU A 274 -7.01 -3.33 -20.73
N PHE A 275 -8.11 -2.99 -21.40
CA PHE A 275 -9.39 -2.73 -20.73
C PHE A 275 -9.90 -3.93 -19.92
N LYS A 276 -9.62 -5.15 -20.41
CA LYS A 276 -9.95 -6.41 -19.71
C LYS A 276 -8.93 -6.80 -18.63
N ALA A 277 -7.84 -6.05 -18.46
CA ALA A 277 -6.77 -6.29 -17.49
C ALA A 277 -6.54 -5.05 -16.60
N PRO A 278 -7.55 -4.62 -15.80
CA PRO A 278 -7.48 -3.38 -15.02
C PRO A 278 -6.34 -3.41 -13.98
N ALA A 279 -6.00 -4.56 -13.40
CA ALA A 279 -4.89 -4.66 -12.45
C ALA A 279 -3.54 -4.36 -13.11
N LEU A 280 -3.34 -4.84 -14.34
CA LEU A 280 -2.13 -4.56 -15.12
C LEU A 280 -2.03 -3.07 -15.45
N LEU A 281 -3.13 -2.47 -15.91
CA LEU A 281 -3.20 -1.06 -16.24
C LEU A 281 -2.94 -0.17 -15.01
N LEU A 282 -3.51 -0.52 -13.86
CA LEU A 282 -3.28 0.18 -12.59
C LEU A 282 -1.81 0.06 -12.14
N ALA A 283 -1.24 -1.14 -12.16
CA ALA A 283 0.14 -1.38 -11.76
C ALA A 283 1.14 -0.60 -12.62
N MET A 284 0.92 -0.54 -13.93
CA MET A 284 1.74 0.26 -14.85
C MET A 284 1.58 1.76 -14.57
N THR A 285 0.35 2.23 -14.34
CA THR A 285 0.08 3.65 -14.06
C THR A 285 0.73 4.10 -12.75
N LEU A 286 0.54 3.32 -11.67
CA LEU A 286 1.17 3.59 -10.39
C LEU A 286 2.70 3.46 -10.48
N GLY A 287 3.21 2.49 -11.25
CA GLY A 287 4.64 2.36 -11.53
C GLY A 287 5.24 3.64 -12.13
N LEU A 288 4.57 4.26 -13.11
CA LEU A 288 4.99 5.54 -13.69
C LEU A 288 4.96 6.69 -12.67
N LEU A 289 3.88 6.80 -11.90
CA LEU A 289 3.73 7.86 -10.89
C LEU A 289 4.73 7.72 -9.73
N VAL A 290 5.00 6.50 -9.30
CA VAL A 290 6.00 6.17 -8.30
C VAL A 290 7.41 6.45 -8.80
N PHE A 291 7.69 6.10 -10.06
CA PHE A 291 8.95 6.40 -10.71
C PHE A 291 9.19 7.92 -10.76
N TYR A 292 8.18 8.68 -11.18
CA TYR A 292 8.19 10.13 -11.12
C TYR A 292 8.44 10.65 -9.70
N ALA A 293 7.74 10.07 -8.73
CA ALA A 293 7.88 10.41 -7.33
C ALA A 293 9.20 9.95 -6.69
N ARG A 294 10.07 9.22 -7.41
CA ARG A 294 11.38 8.73 -6.95
C ARG A 294 11.32 7.85 -5.70
N SER A 295 10.37 6.90 -5.62
CA SER A 295 10.36 5.92 -4.52
C SER A 295 11.01 4.60 -4.94
N TRP A 296 12.24 4.35 -4.48
CA TRP A 296 13.00 3.16 -4.87
C TRP A 296 12.28 1.84 -4.55
N VAL A 297 11.68 1.73 -3.34
CA VAL A 297 10.96 0.52 -2.91
C VAL A 297 9.81 0.21 -3.86
N TRP A 298 8.99 1.22 -4.16
CA TRP A 298 7.82 1.03 -5.02
C TRP A 298 8.19 0.89 -6.51
N CYS A 299 9.30 1.46 -6.96
CA CYS A 299 9.83 1.18 -8.30
C CYS A 299 10.19 -0.30 -8.48
N MET A 300 10.53 -1.01 -7.41
CA MET A 300 10.77 -2.47 -7.44
C MET A 300 9.49 -3.28 -7.26
N LEU A 301 8.56 -2.82 -6.40
CA LEU A 301 7.30 -3.53 -6.14
C LEU A 301 6.29 -3.42 -7.27
N CYS A 302 6.16 -2.26 -7.96
CA CYS A 302 5.17 -2.12 -9.03
C CYS A 302 5.40 -3.10 -10.20
N PRO A 303 6.65 -3.34 -10.68
CA PRO A 303 6.92 -4.41 -11.63
C PRO A 303 6.55 -5.81 -11.13
N LEU A 304 6.78 -6.11 -9.84
CA LEU A 304 6.35 -7.37 -9.23
C LEU A 304 4.82 -7.53 -9.29
N PHE A 305 4.07 -6.48 -8.93
CA PHE A 305 2.60 -6.47 -9.06
C PHE A 305 2.13 -6.52 -10.51
N THR A 306 2.91 -5.96 -11.44
CA THR A 306 2.64 -6.09 -12.89
C THR A 306 2.80 -7.55 -13.33
N LEU A 307 3.82 -8.25 -12.85
CA LEU A 307 4.01 -9.69 -13.12
C LEU A 307 2.91 -10.55 -12.49
N LEU A 308 2.48 -10.23 -11.26
CA LEU A 308 1.35 -10.91 -10.62
C LEU A 308 0.03 -10.66 -11.38
N ALA A 309 -0.27 -9.42 -11.72
CA ALA A 309 -1.45 -9.08 -12.51
C ALA A 309 -1.43 -9.76 -13.89
N LEU A 310 -0.24 -9.87 -14.50
CA LEU A 310 -0.02 -10.58 -15.75
C LEU A 310 -0.22 -12.09 -15.60
N SER A 311 0.31 -12.73 -14.54
CA SER A 311 0.11 -14.16 -14.30
C SER A 311 -1.37 -14.49 -14.12
N GLU A 312 -2.06 -13.68 -13.33
CA GLU A 312 -3.51 -13.84 -13.11
C GLU A 312 -4.31 -13.64 -14.39
N TRP A 313 -3.98 -12.61 -15.17
CA TRP A 313 -4.63 -12.36 -16.45
C TRP A 313 -4.35 -13.51 -17.44
N TYR A 314 -3.14 -14.07 -17.42
CA TYR A 314 -2.74 -15.18 -18.27
C TYR A 314 -3.50 -16.48 -17.96
N TYR A 315 -3.74 -16.78 -16.68
CA TYR A 315 -4.50 -17.97 -16.26
C TYR A 315 -6.03 -17.83 -16.31
N SER A 316 -6.57 -16.61 -16.46
CA SER A 316 -8.02 -16.40 -16.60
C SER A 316 -8.58 -17.07 -17.88
N LEU A 317 -9.54 -17.99 -17.76
CA LEU A 317 -10.07 -18.75 -18.91
C LEU A 317 -11.00 -17.96 -19.85
N GLN A 318 -11.27 -16.68 -19.57
CA GLN A 318 -12.24 -15.88 -20.34
C GLN A 318 -11.77 -15.52 -21.76
N LEU A 319 -10.47 -15.61 -22.06
CA LEU A 319 -9.90 -15.26 -23.36
C LEU A 319 -8.94 -16.36 -23.82
N SER A 320 -8.95 -16.67 -25.12
CA SER A 320 -7.97 -17.57 -25.70
C SER A 320 -6.54 -17.03 -25.49
N LEU A 321 -5.57 -17.94 -25.32
CA LEU A 321 -4.14 -17.58 -25.20
C LEU A 321 -3.65 -16.74 -26.39
N LEU A 322 -4.13 -17.04 -27.60
CA LEU A 322 -3.80 -16.30 -28.82
C LEU A 322 -4.22 -14.81 -28.72
N HIS A 323 -5.46 -14.55 -28.27
CA HIS A 323 -5.93 -13.17 -28.09
C HIS A 323 -5.09 -12.43 -27.04
N LYS A 324 -4.69 -13.11 -25.96
CA LYS A 324 -3.85 -12.50 -24.92
C LYS A 324 -2.45 -12.16 -25.44
N SER A 325 -1.83 -13.06 -26.20
CA SER A 325 -0.51 -12.81 -26.80
C SER A 325 -0.55 -11.66 -27.79
N TRP A 326 -1.61 -11.54 -28.60
CA TRP A 326 -1.80 -10.39 -29.50
C TRP A 326 -1.90 -9.07 -28.75
N LEU A 327 -2.70 -9.02 -27.67
CA LEU A 327 -2.84 -7.81 -26.86
C LEU A 327 -1.53 -7.38 -26.19
N LEU A 328 -0.74 -8.34 -25.69
CA LEU A 328 0.59 -8.06 -25.11
C LEU A 328 1.58 -7.62 -26.17
N MET A 329 1.57 -8.25 -27.35
CA MET A 329 2.43 -7.85 -28.45
C MET A 329 2.10 -6.43 -28.91
N LEU A 330 0.83 -6.11 -29.12
CA LEU A 330 0.39 -4.78 -29.54
C LEU A 330 0.72 -3.71 -28.49
N SER A 331 0.47 -3.98 -27.20
CA SER A 331 0.79 -3.03 -26.13
C SER A 331 2.31 -2.81 -26.00
N GLY A 332 3.11 -3.88 -26.10
CA GLY A 332 4.58 -3.79 -26.13
C GLY A 332 5.12 -3.03 -27.34
N SER A 333 4.61 -3.32 -28.55
CA SER A 333 4.98 -2.61 -29.78
C SER A 333 4.63 -1.12 -29.68
N LEU A 334 3.46 -0.79 -29.14
CA LEU A 334 3.02 0.59 -28.96
C LEU A 334 3.90 1.36 -27.98
N LEU A 335 4.33 0.72 -26.87
CA LEU A 335 5.32 1.30 -25.94
C LEU A 335 6.70 1.50 -26.59
N LEU A 336 7.17 0.53 -27.39
CA LEU A 336 8.45 0.64 -28.11
C LEU A 336 8.42 1.74 -29.16
N LEU A 337 7.31 1.89 -29.88
CA LEU A 337 7.11 2.99 -30.84
C LEU A 337 7.13 4.34 -30.12
N ALA A 338 6.44 4.46 -28.98
CA ALA A 338 6.47 5.67 -28.16
C ALA A 338 7.90 6.00 -27.69
N TYR A 339 8.65 5.00 -27.23
CA TYR A 339 10.04 5.14 -26.83
C TYR A 339 10.94 5.58 -28.00
N GLY A 340 10.79 4.97 -29.18
CA GLY A 340 11.55 5.31 -30.37
C GLY A 340 11.25 6.73 -30.87
N CYS A 341 9.98 7.13 -30.86
CA CYS A 341 9.57 8.51 -31.15
C CYS A 341 10.19 9.48 -30.15
N TRP A 342 10.13 9.17 -28.86
CA TRP A 342 10.73 10.02 -27.82
C TRP A 342 12.24 10.16 -27.98
N GLN A 343 12.98 9.07 -28.23
CA GLN A 343 14.43 9.13 -28.44
C GLN A 343 14.84 9.95 -29.67
N ARG A 344 14.14 9.79 -30.79
CA ARG A 344 14.47 10.52 -32.04
C ARG A 344 14.29 12.02 -31.87
N TRP A 345 13.27 12.44 -31.14
CA TRP A 345 12.91 13.84 -30.99
C TRP A 345 13.66 14.52 -29.84
N GLY A 346 13.92 13.80 -28.75
CA GLY A 346 14.77 14.31 -27.67
C GLY A 346 16.20 14.65 -28.13
N ARG A 347 16.70 13.96 -29.16
CA ARG A 347 17.98 14.27 -29.83
C ARG A 347 17.90 15.44 -30.81
N ALA A 348 16.71 15.86 -31.23
CA ALA A 348 16.54 17.00 -32.15
C ALA A 348 16.42 18.34 -31.41
N THR A 349 16.14 18.30 -30.11
CA THR A 349 15.98 19.49 -29.24
C THR A 349 17.15 19.72 -28.27
N ALA A 350 18.10 18.78 -28.20
CA ALA A 350 19.37 18.92 -27.48
C ALA A 350 20.48 19.20 -28.49
#